data_AF-A0A816FIA8-F1
#
_entry.id   AF-A0A816FIA8-F1
#
_cell.length_a   1.000
_cell.length_b   1.000
_cell.length_c   1.000
_cell.angle_alpha   90.00
_cell.angle_beta   90.00
_cell.angle_gamma   90.00
#
_symmetry.space_group_name_H-M   'P 1'
#
loop_
_entity.id
_entity.type
_entity.pdbx_description
1 polymer ?
#
loop_
_entity_poly.entity_id
_entity_poly.type
_entity_poly.pdbx_seq_one_letter_code
_entity_poly.pdbx_strand_id
1 'polypeptide(L)'
;MGLTSTSATSISTTTITTTISTTMSTITTTITSDTINDITTILTTSNTITSSSNSIITSGIGDTSTATLNTDSTATTTTSTDTTSTTNLTTTTTTTETTTTTTTTTTTTTTTSTETTTTTTTETTTTTTTTTTTTTITTTTTTTTTTTETTTTTTTTTTTTTTTTTTSTTSTTTTTTTTTTTTTTTTTATKTTTITTTTTTTTTTTTSSTPTTTTTTSTTSTTSTTTLVNPCTSGGYVWNTTGITILNSTQISAASNLFFDSSNTLYIVDEGPNSVIWKLPKNAVIPILVAGQVLSTGSNSSQLSSPQSAYLDSQQNLYVSDYYNNRVQKYINGSTRGITMAGILATAGTALNVIAGTRYICFDATETYMYIADSDDNRIMRFRSNSTSGTNGTIVAGGNGAGNGNTQLYYPWGMHYLPSVSSYLYITNFNGHTVMKWAPGDTSGIFLAGTSGVSGSNATLLNNPIGIKIDTYLNMFVVDQSNHRVQLFCNNNRTASTIAGTGTAGASAQQLNNPRGIAFDSLMNMYIADASNQRIQKFLKL
;
A
#
# COMPACT_ATOMS: atom_id res chain seq x y z
N MET A 1 24.71 -19.05 65.24
CA MET A 1 24.31 -17.89 66.06
C MET A 1 24.73 -16.64 65.31
N GLY A 2 23.87 -15.69 64.95
CA GLY A 2 22.40 -15.66 65.03
C GLY A 2 21.89 -14.41 64.27
N LEU A 3 20.74 -14.51 63.59
CA LEU A 3 20.14 -13.41 62.83
C LEU A 3 18.92 -12.84 63.57
N THR A 4 18.79 -11.51 63.57
CA THR A 4 17.52 -10.77 63.71
C THR A 4 17.60 -9.57 62.75
N SER A 5 16.66 -9.23 61.86
CA SER A 5 15.19 -9.40 61.76
C SER A 5 14.39 -8.37 62.56
N THR A 6 13.84 -7.36 61.87
CA THR A 6 12.78 -6.48 62.33
C THR A 6 11.60 -6.56 61.36
N SER A 7 10.38 -6.52 61.89
CA SER A 7 9.15 -6.91 61.20
C SER A 7 8.33 -5.73 60.69
N ALA A 8 7.54 -5.96 59.64
CA ALA A 8 6.51 -5.03 59.17
C ALA A 8 5.27 -5.02 60.08
N THR A 9 4.46 -3.96 59.97
CA THR A 9 3.08 -3.89 60.46
C THR A 9 2.16 -3.41 59.34
N SER A 10 1.02 -4.07 59.18
CA SER A 10 -0.05 -3.72 58.25
C SER A 10 -1.18 -2.99 58.98
N ILE A 11 -1.97 -2.20 58.24
CA ILE A 11 -3.22 -1.60 58.73
C ILE A 11 -4.35 -1.95 57.74
N SER A 12 -5.51 -2.30 58.29
CA SER A 12 -6.66 -2.86 57.57
C SER A 12 -7.61 -1.79 57.02
N THR A 13 -8.46 -2.19 56.08
CA THR A 13 -9.52 -1.39 55.47
C THR A 13 -10.80 -1.30 56.33
N THR A 14 -11.61 -0.26 56.01
CA THR A 14 -13.09 -0.18 56.13
C THR A 14 -13.67 0.71 57.26
N THR A 15 -14.70 1.49 56.91
CA THR A 15 -15.48 2.47 57.73
C THR A 15 -14.68 3.74 58.08
N ILE A 16 -15.19 4.97 57.93
CA ILE A 16 -16.58 5.49 57.86
C ILE A 16 -16.84 6.32 56.58
N THR A 17 -18.10 6.38 56.12
CA THR A 17 -18.51 7.05 54.87
C THR A 17 -19.50 8.20 55.11
N THR A 18 -19.00 9.45 55.08
CA THR A 18 -19.75 10.71 54.87
C THR A 18 -18.72 11.80 54.54
N THR A 19 -18.90 12.73 53.59
CA THR A 19 -20.05 13.11 52.74
C THR A 19 -19.56 13.45 51.33
N ILE A 20 -20.40 13.29 50.30
CA ILE A 20 -20.09 13.67 48.90
C ILE A 20 -21.03 14.79 48.42
N SER A 21 -20.49 15.68 47.58
CA SER A 21 -21.17 16.64 46.69
C SER A 21 -21.37 18.09 47.18
N THR A 22 -21.26 19.00 46.21
CA THR A 22 -21.30 20.48 46.26
C THR A 22 -20.16 21.14 47.04
N THR A 23 -19.52 22.23 46.56
CA THR A 23 -19.81 23.10 45.40
C THR A 23 -18.67 23.16 44.37
N MET A 24 -19.06 23.29 43.10
CA MET A 24 -18.20 23.82 42.02
C MET A 24 -18.02 25.33 42.18
N SER A 25 -16.83 25.87 41.89
CA SER A 25 -16.65 27.27 41.47
C SER A 25 -15.27 27.47 40.83
N THR A 26 -15.23 28.21 39.71
CA THR A 26 -14.06 28.42 38.81
C THR A 26 -13.50 27.12 38.19
N ILE A 27 -13.14 27.06 36.91
CA ILE A 27 -12.98 28.10 35.88
C ILE A 27 -13.96 27.86 34.71
N THR A 28 -14.44 28.94 34.09
CA THR A 28 -15.34 28.93 32.93
C THR A 28 -14.66 29.58 31.72
N THR A 29 -15.10 29.22 30.49
CA THR A 29 -14.68 29.78 29.18
C THR A 29 -13.22 29.51 28.77
N THR A 30 -12.89 29.28 27.49
CA THR A 30 -13.67 29.47 26.24
C THR A 30 -13.67 28.20 25.39
N ILE A 31 -14.82 27.91 24.75
CA ILE A 31 -14.98 26.84 23.74
C ILE A 31 -15.03 27.48 22.35
N THR A 32 -14.32 26.91 21.37
CA THR A 32 -14.47 27.22 19.94
C THR A 32 -15.51 26.28 19.29
N SER A 33 -16.11 26.73 18.19
CA SER A 33 -17.34 26.18 17.60
C SER A 33 -17.21 24.77 16.98
N ASP A 34 -18.37 24.27 16.54
CA ASP A 34 -18.60 23.24 15.52
C ASP A 34 -18.63 21.77 15.94
N THR A 35 -19.66 21.42 16.72
CA THR A 35 -20.44 20.17 16.49
C THR A 35 -21.84 20.22 17.13
N ILE A 36 -22.74 21.05 16.57
CA ILE A 36 -24.19 20.95 16.82
C ILE A 36 -24.93 20.93 15.48
N ASN A 37 -25.22 19.72 15.01
CA ASN A 37 -26.38 19.38 14.18
C ASN A 37 -26.40 17.86 13.96
N ASP A 38 -27.03 17.14 14.89
CA ASP A 38 -28.01 16.08 14.58
C ASP A 38 -28.56 15.44 15.87
N ILE A 39 -29.60 14.60 15.72
CA ILE A 39 -30.23 13.77 16.75
C ILE A 39 -31.05 14.52 17.82
N THR A 40 -32.17 15.08 17.37
CA THR A 40 -33.49 14.74 17.95
C THR A 40 -34.24 13.96 16.87
N THR A 41 -34.90 12.82 17.08
CA THR A 41 -35.69 12.34 18.24
C THR A 41 -35.71 10.81 18.34
N ILE A 42 -35.87 10.25 19.56
CA ILE A 42 -36.64 9.02 19.90
C ILE A 42 -36.56 8.85 21.43
N LEU A 43 -37.68 8.96 22.17
CA LEU A 43 -37.79 8.47 23.56
C LEU A 43 -39.24 8.46 24.12
N THR A 44 -40.00 7.43 23.76
CA THR A 44 -41.25 7.00 24.44
C THR A 44 -41.40 5.49 24.21
N THR A 45 -41.69 4.62 25.18
CA THR A 45 -41.82 4.75 26.65
C THR A 45 -41.71 3.34 27.24
N SER A 46 -40.96 3.14 28.33
CA SER A 46 -40.97 1.88 29.09
C SER A 46 -40.71 2.11 30.57
N ASN A 47 -41.73 1.92 31.42
CA ASN A 47 -41.54 1.55 32.83
C ASN A 47 -42.87 1.16 33.52
N THR A 48 -43.05 -0.13 33.78
CA THR A 48 -43.92 -0.66 34.86
C THR A 48 -43.42 -2.04 35.26
N ILE A 49 -43.29 -2.29 36.56
CA ILE A 49 -42.89 -3.58 37.14
C ILE A 49 -44.07 -4.14 37.94
N THR A 50 -44.46 -5.37 37.66
CA THR A 50 -45.23 -6.23 38.57
C THR A 50 -44.81 -7.70 38.38
N SER A 51 -45.07 -8.53 39.38
CA SER A 51 -44.44 -9.85 39.55
C SER A 51 -45.43 -11.03 39.51
N SER A 52 -44.85 -12.23 39.54
CA SER A 52 -45.40 -13.50 40.04
C SER A 52 -46.07 -14.51 39.08
N SER A 53 -45.55 -15.75 39.16
CA SER A 53 -46.30 -17.02 39.30
C SER A 53 -47.13 -17.64 38.16
N ASN A 54 -46.51 -18.69 37.58
CA ASN A 54 -47.04 -20.07 37.46
C ASN A 54 -47.94 -20.53 36.28
N SER A 55 -47.77 -21.82 35.95
CA SER A 55 -48.65 -22.76 35.21
C SER A 55 -48.87 -22.66 33.68
N ILE A 56 -48.17 -23.54 32.97
CA ILE A 56 -48.68 -24.55 32.00
C ILE A 56 -50.18 -24.46 31.61
N ILE A 57 -50.45 -24.32 30.29
CA ILE A 57 -51.51 -25.01 29.49
C ILE A 57 -50.95 -25.30 28.07
N THR A 58 -51.55 -26.22 27.30
CA THR A 58 -51.00 -26.86 26.08
C THR A 58 -51.77 -26.59 24.77
N SER A 59 -51.13 -26.95 23.64
CA SER A 59 -51.71 -27.52 22.39
C SER A 59 -52.53 -26.68 21.37
N GLY A 60 -52.45 -27.08 20.09
CA GLY A 60 -53.22 -26.58 18.91
C GLY A 60 -52.37 -25.77 17.92
N ILE A 61 -51.89 -26.24 16.74
CA ILE A 61 -52.46 -26.94 15.55
C ILE A 61 -53.11 -25.98 14.52
N GLY A 62 -52.70 -26.09 13.24
CA GLY A 62 -53.11 -25.27 12.08
C GLY A 62 -51.94 -24.40 11.56
N ASP A 63 -51.29 -24.58 10.40
CA ASP A 63 -51.70 -24.97 9.03
C ASP A 63 -52.43 -23.82 8.28
N THR A 64 -52.21 -23.50 6.99
CA THR A 64 -51.57 -24.22 5.85
C THR A 64 -50.87 -23.22 4.86
N SER A 65 -49.99 -23.72 3.95
CA SER A 65 -49.77 -23.37 2.51
C SER A 65 -50.05 -21.97 1.88
N THR A 66 -49.50 -21.51 0.74
CA THR A 66 -48.36 -21.77 -0.19
C THR A 66 -48.49 -20.76 -1.36
N ALA A 67 -47.40 -20.32 -2.03
CA ALA A 67 -47.35 -20.06 -3.50
C ALA A 67 -45.96 -19.58 -3.97
N THR A 68 -45.55 -20.00 -5.19
CA THR A 68 -44.38 -19.49 -5.94
C THR A 68 -44.62 -19.63 -7.46
N LEU A 69 -43.89 -18.84 -8.28
CA LEU A 69 -43.87 -18.84 -9.77
C LEU A 69 -45.19 -18.32 -10.42
N ASN A 70 -45.26 -17.63 -11.57
CA ASN A 70 -44.43 -17.57 -12.79
C ASN A 70 -44.53 -16.14 -13.42
N THR A 71 -43.46 -15.50 -13.92
CA THR A 71 -42.99 -15.39 -15.34
C THR A 71 -43.86 -14.67 -16.40
N ASP A 72 -43.26 -13.62 -17.00
CA ASP A 72 -43.21 -13.29 -18.45
C ASP A 72 -44.15 -12.22 -19.12
N SER A 73 -43.59 -11.60 -20.17
CA SER A 73 -44.20 -10.92 -21.34
C SER A 73 -44.58 -9.41 -21.33
N THR A 74 -43.72 -8.63 -22.02
CA THR A 74 -44.01 -7.65 -23.11
C THR A 74 -45.02 -6.48 -22.98
N ALA A 75 -44.44 -5.26 -22.95
CA ALA A 75 -44.48 -4.23 -24.02
C ALA A 75 -45.60 -3.15 -24.17
N THR A 76 -45.18 -2.05 -24.84
CA THR A 76 -45.92 -1.07 -25.68
C THR A 76 -46.69 0.14 -25.09
N THR A 77 -45.99 1.30 -25.07
CA THR A 77 -46.33 2.61 -25.70
C THR A 77 -47.47 3.56 -25.22
N THR A 78 -47.10 4.86 -25.20
CA THR A 78 -47.93 6.08 -25.46
C THR A 78 -49.03 6.50 -24.44
N THR A 79 -49.35 7.78 -24.18
CA THR A 79 -48.94 9.09 -24.77
C THR A 79 -49.16 10.30 -23.83
N SER A 80 -48.37 11.37 -24.03
CA SER A 80 -48.75 12.81 -24.10
C SER A 80 -49.30 13.62 -22.90
N THR A 81 -48.70 14.82 -22.70
CA THR A 81 -49.28 16.11 -22.25
C THR A 81 -49.97 16.23 -20.87
N ASP A 82 -49.93 17.37 -20.17
CA ASP A 82 -49.87 18.75 -20.67
C ASP A 82 -48.96 19.71 -19.85
N THR A 83 -48.78 20.91 -20.38
CA THR A 83 -47.98 22.03 -19.86
C THR A 83 -48.84 23.06 -19.11
N THR A 84 -48.20 23.88 -18.26
CA THR A 84 -48.67 25.25 -18.00
C THR A 84 -47.48 26.11 -17.58
N SER A 85 -47.51 27.39 -17.96
CA SER A 85 -46.41 28.33 -17.73
C SER A 85 -46.95 29.63 -17.13
N THR A 86 -46.23 30.19 -16.16
CA THR A 86 -46.45 31.56 -15.66
C THR A 86 -45.12 32.27 -15.43
N THR A 87 -44.80 33.19 -16.33
CA THR A 87 -43.93 34.35 -16.13
C THR A 87 -44.69 35.43 -15.33
N ASN A 88 -44.11 36.45 -14.69
CA ASN A 88 -42.73 36.90 -14.51
C ASN A 88 -42.69 37.80 -13.25
N LEU A 89 -41.58 37.84 -12.50
CA LEU A 89 -40.95 39.13 -12.15
C LEU A 89 -39.51 38.96 -11.66
N THR A 90 -38.63 39.87 -12.07
CA THR A 90 -37.21 39.89 -11.73
C THR A 90 -36.93 40.73 -10.49
N THR A 91 -35.95 40.32 -9.68
CA THR A 91 -35.19 41.22 -8.80
C THR A 91 -33.73 40.81 -8.87
N THR A 92 -32.87 41.75 -9.25
CA THR A 92 -31.44 41.49 -9.49
C THR A 92 -30.64 41.74 -8.21
N THR A 93 -29.91 40.74 -7.75
CA THR A 93 -28.79 40.92 -6.81
C THR A 93 -27.56 40.28 -7.41
N THR A 94 -26.56 41.09 -7.74
CA THR A 94 -25.31 40.62 -8.38
C THR A 94 -24.31 40.18 -7.33
N THR A 95 -23.95 38.89 -7.32
CA THR A 95 -22.74 38.39 -6.68
C THR A 95 -21.90 37.70 -7.75
N THR A 96 -20.72 38.24 -8.05
CA THR A 96 -19.82 37.71 -9.07
C THR A 96 -18.94 36.61 -8.49
N GLU A 97 -19.38 35.35 -8.58
CA GLU A 97 -18.45 34.22 -8.52
C GLU A 97 -17.94 33.89 -9.93
N THR A 98 -16.64 34.07 -10.14
CA THR A 98 -15.97 33.68 -11.40
C THR A 98 -15.72 32.18 -11.40
N THR A 99 -16.76 31.40 -11.66
CA THR A 99 -16.65 29.94 -11.80
C THR A 99 -15.93 29.60 -13.09
N THR A 100 -14.61 29.40 -13.03
CA THR A 100 -13.80 28.91 -14.17
C THR A 100 -14.10 27.43 -14.42
N THR A 101 -15.24 27.17 -15.07
CA THR A 101 -15.65 25.83 -15.49
C THR A 101 -14.80 25.37 -16.67
N THR A 102 -13.73 24.64 -16.40
CA THR A 102 -12.94 23.95 -17.44
C THR A 102 -13.73 22.78 -18.00
N THR A 103 -14.60 23.06 -18.98
CA THR A 103 -15.31 22.02 -19.74
C THR A 103 -14.35 21.32 -20.70
N THR A 104 -13.81 20.18 -20.29
CA THR A 104 -13.06 19.30 -21.19
C THR A 104 -14.02 18.57 -22.14
N THR A 105 -14.32 19.20 -23.27
CA THR A 105 -15.09 18.56 -24.35
C THR A 105 -14.20 17.54 -25.08
N THR A 106 -14.45 16.25 -24.86
CA THR A 106 -13.83 15.18 -25.65
C THR A 106 -14.44 15.15 -27.05
N THR A 107 -13.84 15.88 -27.99
CA THR A 107 -14.26 15.87 -29.40
C THR A 107 -13.54 14.76 -30.18
N THR A 108 -14.26 13.71 -30.55
CA THR A 108 -13.77 12.70 -31.50
C THR A 108 -13.93 13.24 -32.93
N THR A 109 -12.86 13.80 -33.50
CA THR A 109 -12.87 14.34 -34.87
C THR A 109 -12.11 13.43 -35.84
N THR A 110 -12.81 12.93 -36.86
CA THR A 110 -12.22 12.26 -38.03
C THR A 110 -12.55 13.06 -39.28
N THR A 111 -11.58 13.80 -39.84
CA THR A 111 -11.73 14.51 -41.12
C THR A 111 -10.41 14.68 -41.90
N THR A 112 -10.54 14.69 -43.22
CA THR A 112 -9.48 14.92 -44.21
C THR A 112 -9.24 16.44 -44.45
N SER A 113 -8.15 16.77 -45.15
CA SER A 113 -7.62 18.12 -45.43
C SER A 113 -8.45 19.02 -46.37
N THR A 114 -8.37 20.35 -46.19
CA THR A 114 -8.01 21.37 -47.22
C THR A 114 -7.70 22.76 -46.59
N GLU A 115 -7.22 23.73 -47.39
CA GLU A 115 -6.76 25.11 -47.04
C GLU A 115 -7.93 26.14 -46.90
N THR A 116 -7.83 27.47 -46.68
CA THR A 116 -6.75 28.50 -46.81
C THR A 116 -7.06 29.82 -46.03
N THR A 117 -6.04 30.63 -45.62
CA THR A 117 -6.11 32.08 -45.16
C THR A 117 -6.93 32.43 -43.87
N THR A 118 -6.99 33.65 -43.26
CA THR A 118 -6.56 35.06 -43.62
C THR A 118 -5.97 35.86 -42.40
N THR A 119 -6.18 37.20 -42.24
CA THR A 119 -5.35 38.12 -41.39
C THR A 119 -6.09 39.32 -40.72
N THR A 120 -5.56 39.84 -39.59
CA THR A 120 -5.68 41.24 -39.01
C THR A 120 -7.00 41.66 -38.30
N THR A 121 -7.08 42.54 -37.28
CA THR A 121 -6.11 43.50 -36.63
C THR A 121 -6.32 43.66 -35.09
N THR A 122 -5.35 44.26 -34.40
CA THR A 122 -5.18 44.54 -32.95
C THR A 122 -5.98 45.72 -32.36
N GLU A 123 -6.25 45.68 -31.05
CA GLU A 123 -5.97 46.72 -30.03
C GLU A 123 -6.25 46.16 -28.60
N THR A 124 -5.89 46.73 -27.44
CA THR A 124 -5.13 47.95 -27.05
C THR A 124 -3.97 47.56 -26.08
N THR A 125 -3.77 48.25 -24.94
CA THR A 125 -2.60 48.12 -24.03
C THR A 125 -2.95 48.41 -22.56
N THR A 126 -2.27 47.75 -21.60
CA THR A 126 -1.76 48.39 -20.35
C THR A 126 -0.58 47.57 -19.82
N THR A 127 0.49 48.24 -19.39
CA THR A 127 1.74 47.59 -18.97
C THR A 127 1.84 47.46 -17.45
N THR A 128 2.11 46.24 -16.98
CA THR A 128 2.63 45.97 -15.63
C THR A 128 3.79 44.99 -15.74
N THR A 129 4.83 45.15 -14.92
CA THR A 129 6.02 44.28 -14.94
C THR A 129 5.68 42.87 -14.45
N THR A 130 5.65 41.90 -15.38
CA THR A 130 5.31 40.50 -15.07
C THR A 130 6.36 39.55 -15.65
N THR A 131 7.05 38.82 -14.77
CA THR A 131 7.82 37.63 -15.16
C THR A 131 6.86 36.48 -15.36
N THR A 132 6.31 36.34 -16.58
CA THR A 132 5.30 35.33 -16.89
C THR A 132 5.94 33.99 -17.24
N THR A 133 6.15 33.13 -16.24
CA THR A 133 6.52 31.73 -16.45
C THR A 133 5.30 30.91 -16.82
N THR A 134 5.09 30.65 -18.12
CA THR A 134 3.94 29.86 -18.62
C THR A 134 4.35 28.40 -18.83
N THR A 135 4.19 27.56 -17.81
CA THR A 135 4.42 26.11 -17.90
C THR A 135 3.21 25.41 -18.52
N THR A 136 3.25 25.13 -19.83
CA THR A 136 2.19 24.37 -20.53
C THR A 136 2.51 22.87 -20.55
N ILE A 137 1.91 22.11 -19.63
CA ILE A 137 2.05 20.65 -19.59
C ILE A 137 1.01 20.00 -20.51
N THR A 138 1.46 19.39 -21.61
CA THR A 138 0.59 18.67 -22.57
C THR A 138 0.82 17.16 -22.49
N THR A 139 -0.04 16.46 -21.75
CA THR A 139 -0.01 14.98 -21.64
C THR A 139 -0.62 14.34 -22.90
N THR A 140 0.07 13.36 -23.50
CA THR A 140 -0.37 12.73 -24.77
C THR A 140 -0.46 11.20 -24.69
N THR A 141 -1.58 10.68 -25.20
CA THR A 141 -1.95 9.32 -25.62
C THR A 141 -0.94 8.17 -25.49
N THR A 142 -1.34 7.13 -24.75
CA THR A 142 -0.77 5.77 -24.85
C THR A 142 -1.32 5.04 -26.08
N THR A 143 -0.47 4.45 -26.91
CA THR A 143 -0.88 3.59 -28.03
C THR A 143 -0.40 2.15 -27.80
N THR A 144 -1.35 1.24 -27.57
CA THR A 144 -1.07 -0.21 -27.44
C THR A 144 -1.34 -0.90 -28.78
N THR A 145 -0.29 -1.37 -29.45
CA THR A 145 -0.42 -2.16 -30.68
C THR A 145 -0.20 -3.64 -30.36
N THR A 146 -1.26 -4.43 -30.47
CA THR A 146 -1.20 -5.89 -30.28
C THR A 146 -1.11 -6.59 -31.63
N THR A 147 0.01 -7.27 -31.87
CA THR A 147 0.18 -8.22 -32.98
C THR A 147 0.58 -9.58 -32.40
N THR A 148 0.32 -10.66 -33.14
CA THR A 148 0.29 -12.04 -32.63
C THR A 148 1.54 -12.43 -31.81
N GLU A 149 1.30 -13.03 -30.64
CA GLU A 149 2.28 -13.52 -29.65
C GLU A 149 3.27 -12.50 -29.03
N THR A 150 3.35 -11.24 -29.47
CA THR A 150 4.29 -10.25 -28.87
C THR A 150 3.63 -8.92 -28.50
N THR A 151 3.26 -8.76 -27.23
CA THR A 151 2.89 -7.45 -26.67
C THR A 151 4.14 -6.56 -26.59
N THR A 152 4.07 -5.38 -27.20
CA THR A 152 5.07 -4.31 -27.05
C THR A 152 4.37 -3.05 -26.57
N THR A 153 4.80 -2.53 -25.42
CA THR A 153 4.24 -1.30 -24.84
C THR A 153 5.20 -0.15 -25.11
N THR A 154 4.73 0.89 -25.78
CA THR A 154 5.49 2.13 -26.01
C THR A 154 4.79 3.29 -25.33
N THR A 155 5.46 3.89 -24.36
CA THR A 155 4.99 5.09 -23.64
C THR A 155 5.87 6.27 -24.04
N THR A 156 5.27 7.31 -24.60
CA THR A 156 5.98 8.54 -24.98
C THR A 156 5.48 9.70 -24.12
N THR A 157 6.36 10.22 -23.26
CA THR A 157 6.09 11.41 -22.45
C THR A 157 6.81 12.60 -23.04
N THR A 158 6.08 13.68 -23.37
CA THR A 158 6.67 14.95 -23.82
C THR A 158 6.36 16.04 -22.80
N THR A 159 7.42 16.68 -22.29
CA THR A 159 7.33 17.84 -21.39
C THR A 159 7.88 19.06 -22.11
N THR A 160 7.08 20.11 -22.21
CA THR A 160 7.47 21.39 -22.80
C THR A 160 7.46 22.49 -21.74
N THR A 161 8.59 23.18 -21.57
CA THR A 161 8.72 24.29 -20.64
C THR A 161 9.10 25.55 -21.41
N THR A 162 8.27 26.59 -21.36
CA THR A 162 8.56 27.89 -21.99
C THR A 162 8.74 28.96 -20.92
N THR A 163 9.90 29.61 -20.96
CA THR A 163 10.26 30.73 -20.09
C THR A 163 10.43 31.98 -20.94
N THR A 164 9.67 33.03 -20.66
CA THR A 164 9.80 34.33 -21.34
C THR A 164 10.25 35.39 -20.34
N THR A 165 11.41 36.00 -20.63
CA THR A 165 12.00 37.07 -19.84
C THR A 165 12.03 38.34 -20.66
N THR A 166 11.34 39.38 -20.19
CA THR A 166 11.31 40.71 -20.82
C THR A 166 12.06 41.71 -19.94
N THR A 167 13.15 42.27 -20.46
CA THR A 167 13.95 43.30 -19.78
C THR A 167 13.64 44.66 -20.40
N SER A 168 13.16 45.59 -19.58
CA SER A 168 12.85 46.97 -20.00
C SER A 168 13.98 47.92 -19.61
N THR A 169 14.68 48.41 -20.64
CA THR A 169 15.56 49.60 -20.56
C THR A 169 15.26 50.46 -21.81
N THR A 170 16.13 51.38 -22.21
CA THR A 170 15.92 52.29 -23.35
C THR A 170 15.64 51.59 -24.70
N SER A 171 15.94 50.29 -24.80
CA SER A 171 15.39 49.39 -25.83
C SER A 171 14.88 48.10 -25.19
N THR A 172 13.61 47.76 -25.39
CA THR A 172 13.01 46.54 -24.83
C THR A 172 13.66 45.29 -25.43
N THR A 173 14.10 44.35 -24.59
CA THR A 173 14.62 43.05 -25.03
C THR A 173 13.80 41.93 -24.42
N THR A 174 13.24 41.07 -25.26
CA THR A 174 12.49 39.88 -24.85
C THR A 174 13.23 38.63 -25.31
N THR A 175 13.54 37.74 -24.36
CA THR A 175 14.11 36.41 -24.65
C THR A 175 13.11 35.35 -24.22
N THR A 176 12.69 34.51 -25.16
CA THR A 176 11.87 33.32 -24.92
C THR A 176 12.72 32.09 -25.15
N THR A 177 12.79 31.21 -24.16
CA THR A 177 13.41 29.89 -24.28
C THR A 177 12.35 28.82 -24.07
N THR A 178 12.17 27.97 -25.07
CA THR A 178 11.31 26.77 -25.00
C THR A 178 12.18 25.53 -25.03
N THR A 179 12.11 24.73 -23.97
CA THR A 179 12.76 23.42 -23.86
C THR A 179 11.71 22.34 -23.96
N THR A 180 11.81 21.50 -24.99
CA THR A 180 10.96 20.32 -25.17
C THR A 180 11.79 19.07 -24.92
N THR A 181 11.38 18.25 -23.96
CA THR A 181 11.97 16.93 -23.69
C THR A 181 10.95 15.84 -23.95
N THR A 182 11.24 14.97 -24.91
CA THR A 182 10.46 13.77 -25.21
C THR A 182 11.24 12.54 -24.76
N THR A 183 10.64 11.74 -23.88
CA THR A 183 11.17 10.44 -23.46
C THR A 183 10.22 9.35 -23.95
N THR A 184 10.72 8.50 -24.84
CA THR A 184 10.04 7.28 -25.31
C THR A 184 10.62 6.08 -24.61
N THR A 185 9.78 5.33 -23.89
CA THR A 185 10.11 4.05 -23.29
C THR A 185 9.38 2.94 -24.04
N THR A 186 10.14 2.07 -24.69
CA THR A 186 9.63 0.87 -25.39
C THR A 186 10.00 -0.37 -24.60
N THR A 187 9.00 -1.16 -24.20
CA THR A 187 9.18 -2.42 -23.46
C THR A 187 8.66 -3.58 -24.30
N THR A 188 9.55 -4.46 -24.71
CA THR A 188 9.22 -5.70 -25.46
C THR A 188 9.03 -6.88 -24.50
N ALA A 189 8.20 -7.86 -24.86
CA ALA A 189 7.93 -9.06 -24.06
C ALA A 189 9.19 -9.84 -23.58
N THR A 190 10.34 -9.69 -24.25
CA THR A 190 11.64 -10.24 -23.86
C THR A 190 12.34 -9.49 -22.71
N LYS A 191 11.70 -8.47 -22.13
CA LYS A 191 12.21 -7.57 -21.06
C LYS A 191 13.38 -6.66 -21.46
N THR A 192 13.70 -6.59 -22.75
CA THR A 192 14.44 -5.45 -23.28
C THR A 192 13.57 -4.19 -23.16
N THR A 193 13.94 -3.31 -22.23
CA THR A 193 13.45 -1.94 -22.17
C THR A 193 14.44 -1.04 -22.89
N THR A 194 13.97 -0.28 -23.88
CA THR A 194 14.73 0.77 -24.57
C THR A 194 14.16 2.12 -24.15
N ILE A 195 15.00 2.98 -23.58
CA ILE A 195 14.65 4.36 -23.23
C ILE A 195 15.40 5.29 -24.18
N THR A 196 14.65 6.10 -24.92
CA THR A 196 15.17 7.15 -25.80
C THR A 196 14.66 8.49 -25.30
N THR A 197 15.56 9.30 -24.72
CA THR A 197 15.28 10.70 -24.40
C THR A 197 15.92 11.60 -25.44
N THR A 198 15.10 12.49 -26.00
CA THR A 198 15.49 13.58 -26.90
C THR A 198 15.08 14.89 -26.24
N THR A 199 16.05 15.78 -26.04
CA THR A 199 15.77 17.17 -25.63
C THR A 199 16.15 18.12 -26.74
N THR A 200 15.23 19.03 -27.06
CA THR A 200 15.38 20.11 -28.02
C THR A 200 15.13 21.42 -27.30
N THR A 201 16.15 22.27 -27.20
CA THR A 201 16.01 23.63 -26.65
C THR A 201 16.06 24.65 -27.78
N THR A 202 15.04 25.51 -27.84
CA THR A 202 14.93 26.62 -28.79
C THR A 202 14.92 27.93 -28.00
N THR A 203 15.92 28.79 -28.22
CA THR A 203 15.91 30.17 -27.69
C THR A 203 15.72 31.15 -28.82
N THR A 204 14.82 32.12 -28.60
CA THR A 204 14.46 33.22 -29.49
C THR A 204 14.60 34.53 -28.73
N THR A 205 15.45 35.44 -29.21
CA THR A 205 15.58 36.80 -28.66
C THR A 205 15.04 37.82 -29.66
N THR A 206 14.31 38.81 -29.18
CA THR A 206 13.80 39.95 -29.95
C THR A 206 14.13 41.26 -29.25
N THR A 207 14.66 42.22 -30.02
CA THR A 207 15.08 43.54 -29.54
C THR A 207 14.24 44.62 -30.23
N SER A 208 13.52 45.42 -29.46
CA SER A 208 12.65 46.50 -29.95
C SER A 208 13.46 47.78 -30.23
N SER A 209 14.42 47.67 -31.15
CA SER A 209 15.15 48.77 -31.78
C SER A 209 15.61 48.28 -33.14
N THR A 210 15.25 49.00 -34.20
CA THR A 210 15.34 48.54 -35.60
C THR A 210 16.77 48.17 -36.03
N PRO A 211 17.02 47.05 -36.74
CA PRO A 211 16.10 45.99 -37.17
C PRO A 211 16.09 44.75 -36.24
N THR A 212 14.99 44.00 -36.24
CA THR A 212 14.83 42.78 -35.43
C THR A 212 15.80 41.68 -35.87
N THR A 213 16.71 41.25 -35.00
CA THR A 213 17.64 40.14 -35.26
C THR A 213 17.19 38.90 -34.50
N THR A 214 16.56 37.95 -35.21
CA THR A 214 16.09 36.68 -34.63
C THR A 214 17.17 35.62 -34.69
N THR A 215 17.91 35.42 -33.60
CA THR A 215 18.86 34.31 -33.45
C THR A 215 18.15 33.10 -32.86
N THR A 216 18.04 32.02 -33.63
CA THR A 216 17.45 30.75 -33.19
C THR A 216 18.54 29.70 -33.02
N THR A 217 18.90 29.39 -31.78
CA THR A 217 19.80 28.27 -31.46
C THR A 217 18.96 27.05 -31.12
N SER A 218 19.19 25.94 -31.83
CA SER A 218 18.61 24.62 -31.55
C SER A 218 19.71 23.64 -31.18
N THR A 219 19.66 23.06 -29.98
CA THR A 219 20.53 21.95 -29.57
C THR A 219 19.72 20.69 -29.37
N THR A 220 20.11 19.62 -30.06
CA THR A 220 19.52 18.27 -29.93
C THR A 220 20.55 17.35 -29.31
N SER A 221 20.20 16.70 -28.20
CA SER A 221 20.99 15.64 -27.58
C SER A 221 20.22 14.33 -27.60
N THR A 222 20.90 13.21 -27.92
CA THR A 222 20.25 11.91 -28.16
C THR A 222 20.98 10.74 -27.53
N THR A 223 20.21 9.95 -26.78
CA THR A 223 20.37 8.50 -26.58
C THR A 223 21.49 8.01 -25.63
N SER A 224 21.06 7.31 -24.58
CA SER A 224 21.86 6.31 -23.87
C SER A 224 21.06 5.01 -23.77
N THR A 225 21.40 4.01 -24.58
CA THR A 225 20.61 2.77 -24.72
C THR A 225 20.99 1.75 -23.65
N THR A 226 20.28 1.72 -22.52
CA THR A 226 20.50 0.70 -21.47
C THR A 226 19.61 -0.53 -21.64
N THR A 227 20.10 -1.54 -22.37
CA THR A 227 19.49 -2.87 -22.44
C THR A 227 19.49 -3.55 -21.07
N LEU A 228 18.34 -3.52 -20.38
CA LEU A 228 18.16 -4.17 -19.07
C LEU A 228 18.06 -5.71 -19.22
N VAL A 229 19.21 -6.37 -19.28
CA VAL A 229 19.30 -7.84 -19.28
C VAL A 229 18.87 -8.39 -17.91
N ASN A 230 17.95 -9.37 -17.90
CA ASN A 230 17.52 -10.04 -16.67
C ASN A 230 18.73 -10.64 -15.94
N PRO A 231 19.03 -10.25 -14.68
CA PRO A 231 20.23 -10.71 -13.97
C PRO A 231 20.29 -12.24 -13.78
N CYS A 232 19.14 -12.92 -13.74
CA CYS A 232 19.07 -14.38 -13.74
C CYS A 232 19.72 -15.03 -14.99
N THR A 233 19.67 -14.37 -16.15
CA THR A 233 20.24 -14.88 -17.43
C THR A 233 21.66 -14.40 -17.69
N SER A 234 22.16 -13.39 -16.97
CA SER A 234 23.52 -12.87 -17.10
C SER A 234 24.43 -13.20 -15.91
N GLY A 235 23.97 -13.98 -14.94
CA GLY A 235 24.71 -14.29 -13.71
C GLY A 235 24.77 -13.13 -12.70
N GLY A 236 24.00 -12.06 -12.90
CA GLY A 236 23.98 -10.87 -12.07
C GLY A 236 23.24 -11.00 -10.72
N TYR A 237 22.91 -12.21 -10.29
CA TYR A 237 22.37 -12.54 -8.96
C TYR A 237 23.29 -13.54 -8.23
N VAL A 238 24.46 -13.03 -7.84
CA VAL A 238 25.42 -13.71 -6.97
C VAL A 238 25.61 -12.87 -5.71
N TRP A 239 25.66 -13.54 -4.56
CA TRP A 239 26.03 -12.97 -3.27
C TRP A 239 27.21 -13.75 -2.69
N ASN A 240 27.90 -13.17 -1.71
CA ASN A 240 28.86 -13.94 -0.92
C ASN A 240 28.12 -15.07 -0.16
N THR A 241 28.79 -16.20 0.06
CA THR A 241 28.17 -17.38 0.72
C THR A 241 28.12 -17.27 2.25
N THR A 242 28.72 -16.21 2.81
CA THR A 242 29.01 -16.07 4.24
C THR A 242 28.34 -14.80 4.78
N GLY A 243 27.30 -14.98 5.58
CA GLY A 243 26.51 -13.90 6.16
C GLY A 243 27.30 -13.11 7.21
N ILE A 244 27.14 -11.79 7.16
CA ILE A 244 27.67 -10.84 8.14
C ILE A 244 26.54 -10.58 9.14
N THR A 245 26.73 -10.96 10.41
CA THR A 245 25.76 -10.66 11.46
C THR A 245 25.79 -9.16 11.78
N ILE A 246 24.66 -8.47 11.64
CA ILE A 246 24.54 -7.01 11.86
C ILE A 246 23.76 -6.64 13.13
N LEU A 247 22.90 -7.54 13.60
CA LEU A 247 22.17 -7.48 14.86
C LEU A 247 22.08 -8.90 15.42
N ASN A 248 22.08 -9.05 16.74
CA ASN A 248 22.06 -10.33 17.46
C ASN A 248 21.14 -10.30 18.70
N SER A 249 21.11 -11.40 19.46
CA SER A 249 20.23 -11.62 20.63
C SER A 249 20.38 -10.61 21.77
N THR A 250 21.45 -9.80 21.79
CA THR A 250 21.58 -8.67 22.74
C THR A 250 20.80 -7.41 22.31
N GLN A 251 20.20 -7.42 21.11
CA GLN A 251 19.61 -6.24 20.47
C GLN A 251 18.21 -6.49 19.89
N ILE A 252 17.91 -7.73 19.52
CA ILE A 252 16.60 -8.20 19.03
C ILE A 252 16.29 -9.56 19.68
N SER A 253 15.01 -9.93 19.77
CA SER A 253 14.59 -11.24 20.30
C SER A 253 14.42 -12.29 19.21
N ALA A 254 13.54 -12.03 18.25
CA ALA A 254 13.22 -12.92 17.15
C ALA A 254 12.61 -12.10 16.01
N ALA A 255 13.40 -11.82 14.97
CA ALA A 255 12.90 -11.03 13.86
C ALA A 255 11.93 -11.84 12.97
N SER A 256 10.69 -11.38 12.85
CA SER A 256 9.67 -11.99 11.98
C SER A 256 9.73 -11.45 10.55
N ASN A 257 10.07 -10.16 10.38
CA ASN A 257 10.05 -9.46 9.08
C ASN A 257 11.12 -8.37 8.97
N LEU A 258 11.45 -8.01 7.73
CA LEU A 258 12.40 -6.95 7.37
C LEU A 258 11.91 -6.16 6.16
N PHE A 259 12.17 -4.85 6.16
CA PHE A 259 12.04 -3.98 4.98
C PHE A 259 12.95 -2.76 5.08
N PHE A 260 13.19 -2.08 3.97
CA PHE A 260 13.89 -0.79 3.93
C PHE A 260 12.92 0.33 3.55
N ASP A 261 13.17 1.53 4.05
CA ASP A 261 12.58 2.75 3.49
C ASP A 261 13.44 3.34 2.36
N SER A 262 12.96 4.43 1.74
CA SER A 262 13.67 5.14 0.67
C SER A 262 14.99 5.80 1.11
N SER A 263 15.22 5.98 2.41
CA SER A 263 16.50 6.45 2.98
C SER A 263 17.53 5.32 3.15
N ASN A 264 17.14 4.07 2.87
CA ASN A 264 17.88 2.86 3.16
C ASN A 264 18.08 2.65 4.69
N THR A 265 17.11 3.06 5.49
CA THR A 265 16.97 2.66 6.91
C THR A 265 16.30 1.29 6.97
N LEU A 266 16.90 0.34 7.70
CA LEU A 266 16.33 -1.01 7.89
C LEU A 266 15.28 -0.97 8.99
N TYR A 267 14.08 -1.47 8.73
CA TYR A 267 13.07 -1.73 9.75
C TYR A 267 13.02 -3.22 10.08
N ILE A 268 12.95 -3.54 11.37
CA ILE A 268 12.92 -4.91 11.90
C ILE A 268 11.64 -5.08 12.71
N VAL A 269 10.85 -6.10 12.37
CA VAL A 269 9.69 -6.53 13.14
C VAL A 269 10.16 -7.62 14.09
N ASP A 270 10.12 -7.36 15.41
CA ASP A 270 10.72 -8.20 16.45
C ASP A 270 9.64 -8.79 17.37
N GLU A 271 9.37 -10.08 17.21
CA GLU A 271 8.41 -10.84 18.03
C GLU A 271 9.06 -11.38 19.33
N GLY A 272 8.28 -12.11 20.13
CA GLY A 272 8.72 -12.58 21.44
C GLY A 272 8.47 -11.55 22.56
N PRO A 273 9.30 -11.53 23.63
CA PRO A 273 9.01 -10.78 24.86
C PRO A 273 9.05 -9.26 24.70
N ASN A 274 9.68 -8.75 23.64
CA ASN A 274 9.63 -7.33 23.31
C ASN A 274 8.33 -6.98 22.58
N SER A 275 7.98 -7.72 21.51
CA SER A 275 6.86 -7.39 20.61
C SER A 275 6.89 -5.92 20.15
N VAL A 276 7.91 -5.59 19.35
CA VAL A 276 8.22 -4.21 18.94
C VAL A 276 8.59 -4.11 17.46
N ILE A 277 8.54 -2.89 16.93
CA ILE A 277 9.18 -2.53 15.67
C ILE A 277 10.38 -1.64 15.94
N TRP A 278 11.53 -2.03 15.40
CA TRP A 278 12.77 -1.28 15.42
C TRP A 278 13.03 -0.61 14.06
N LYS A 279 13.75 0.52 14.07
CA LYS A 279 14.49 1.01 12.89
C LYS A 279 15.99 1.08 13.18
N LEU A 280 16.80 0.70 12.22
CA LEU A 280 18.26 0.77 12.23
C LEU A 280 18.69 1.67 11.06
N PRO A 281 19.02 2.95 11.31
CA PRO A 281 19.50 3.87 10.29
C PRO A 281 20.74 3.32 9.57
N LYS A 282 20.96 3.74 8.32
CA LYS A 282 22.13 3.31 7.54
C LYS A 282 23.43 3.58 8.31
N ASN A 283 24.28 2.55 8.42
CA ASN A 283 25.53 2.52 9.18
C ASN A 283 25.41 2.63 10.73
N ALA A 284 24.20 2.69 11.30
CA ALA A 284 24.01 2.58 12.74
C ALA A 284 24.20 1.14 13.22
N VAL A 285 24.59 0.98 14.49
CA VAL A 285 24.73 -0.33 15.17
C VAL A 285 23.77 -0.52 16.35
N ILE A 286 22.99 0.52 16.69
CA ILE A 286 21.97 0.49 17.76
C ILE A 286 20.59 0.71 17.12
N PRO A 287 19.62 -0.23 17.28
CA PRO A 287 18.26 -0.03 16.80
C PRO A 287 17.49 0.98 17.67
N ILE A 288 16.55 1.69 17.05
CA ILE A 288 15.70 2.71 17.67
C ILE A 288 14.25 2.20 17.65
N LEU A 289 13.57 2.21 18.80
CA LEU A 289 12.17 1.79 18.93
C LEU A 289 11.26 2.75 18.14
N VAL A 290 10.30 2.22 17.38
CA VAL A 290 9.29 3.03 16.66
C VAL A 290 7.84 2.61 16.92
N ALA A 291 7.56 1.36 17.33
CA ALA A 291 6.23 0.93 17.77
C ALA A 291 6.31 -0.26 18.74
N GLY A 292 5.26 -0.45 19.55
CA GLY A 292 5.26 -1.40 20.67
C GLY A 292 5.99 -0.86 21.91
N GLN A 293 6.11 -1.70 22.93
CA GLN A 293 6.80 -1.38 24.19
C GLN A 293 7.68 -2.55 24.63
N VAL A 294 8.99 -2.29 24.73
CA VAL A 294 10.01 -3.27 25.17
C VAL A 294 9.62 -3.89 26.52
N LEU A 295 9.67 -5.23 26.59
CA LEU A 295 9.23 -6.04 27.74
C LEU A 295 7.78 -5.79 28.20
N SER A 296 6.92 -5.25 27.32
CA SER A 296 5.51 -4.92 27.63
C SER A 296 4.57 -5.28 26.48
N THR A 297 4.64 -6.54 26.05
CA THR A 297 3.67 -7.20 25.17
C THR A 297 2.23 -7.02 25.69
N GLY A 298 1.28 -6.67 24.82
CA GLY A 298 -0.10 -6.45 25.23
C GLY A 298 -1.02 -5.88 24.15
N SER A 299 -2.22 -5.45 24.57
CA SER A 299 -3.35 -5.06 23.71
C SER A 299 -3.66 -3.57 23.68
N ASN A 300 -3.00 -2.76 24.52
CA ASN A 300 -3.16 -1.30 24.51
C ASN A 300 -2.71 -0.69 23.17
N SER A 301 -3.13 0.55 22.86
CA SER A 301 -2.74 1.26 21.62
C SER A 301 -1.23 1.46 21.46
N SER A 302 -0.47 1.47 22.56
CA SER A 302 0.99 1.58 22.54
C SER A 302 1.72 0.22 22.55
N GLN A 303 0.98 -0.87 22.69
CA GLN A 303 1.52 -2.23 22.78
C GLN A 303 1.19 -3.02 21.51
N LEU A 304 1.94 -4.11 21.31
CA LEU A 304 1.75 -5.10 20.26
C LEU A 304 1.84 -6.49 20.90
N SER A 305 1.40 -7.52 20.17
CA SER A 305 1.53 -8.91 20.59
C SER A 305 1.96 -9.83 19.43
N SER A 306 3.25 -10.19 19.44
CA SER A 306 3.94 -11.00 18.42
C SER A 306 3.80 -10.46 16.98
N PRO A 307 4.18 -9.20 16.70
CA PRO A 307 4.00 -8.60 15.38
C PRO A 307 4.71 -9.39 14.28
N GLN A 308 4.03 -9.60 13.15
CA GLN A 308 4.51 -10.49 12.07
C GLN A 308 4.94 -9.74 10.81
N SER A 309 4.45 -8.51 10.62
CA SER A 309 4.78 -7.64 9.49
C SER A 309 4.51 -6.19 9.84
N ALA A 310 5.17 -5.29 9.12
CA ALA A 310 4.87 -3.87 9.14
C ALA A 310 5.14 -3.26 7.75
N TYR A 311 4.49 -2.13 7.49
CA TYR A 311 4.60 -1.36 6.25
C TYR A 311 4.69 0.13 6.60
N LEU A 312 5.45 0.89 5.82
CA LEU A 312 5.66 2.32 6.03
C LEU A 312 5.08 3.05 4.81
N ASP A 313 4.08 3.91 5.01
CA ASP A 313 3.46 4.67 3.91
C ASP A 313 4.32 5.89 3.48
N SER A 314 3.96 6.50 2.36
CA SER A 314 4.60 7.67 1.76
C SER A 314 4.72 8.89 2.70
N GLN A 315 3.95 8.92 3.79
CA GLN A 315 3.98 9.95 4.84
C GLN A 315 4.81 9.50 6.07
N GLN A 316 5.51 8.37 5.96
CA GLN A 316 6.28 7.69 7.02
C GLN A 316 5.42 7.24 8.22
N ASN A 317 4.13 6.98 8.03
CA ASN A 317 3.31 6.32 9.05
C ASN A 317 3.50 4.80 8.98
N LEU A 318 3.57 4.15 10.13
CA LEU A 318 3.88 2.73 10.25
C LEU A 318 2.61 1.91 10.55
N TYR A 319 2.21 1.06 9.61
CA TYR A 319 1.18 0.04 9.83
C TYR A 319 1.84 -1.23 10.35
N VAL A 320 1.24 -1.90 11.34
CA VAL A 320 1.79 -3.08 11.99
C VAL A 320 0.73 -4.18 12.11
N SER A 321 1.07 -5.38 11.65
CA SER A 321 0.22 -6.57 11.78
C SER A 321 0.39 -7.16 13.18
N ASP A 322 -0.63 -6.97 14.02
CA ASP A 322 -0.58 -7.16 15.47
C ASP A 322 -1.25 -8.51 15.81
N TYR A 323 -0.51 -9.59 15.54
CA TYR A 323 -1.01 -10.95 15.31
C TYR A 323 -1.96 -11.47 16.40
N TYR A 324 -1.50 -11.60 17.65
CA TYR A 324 -2.36 -12.13 18.72
C TYR A 324 -3.46 -11.15 19.17
N ASN A 325 -3.39 -9.89 18.75
CA ASN A 325 -4.44 -8.89 18.99
C ASN A 325 -5.50 -8.88 17.85
N ASN A 326 -5.34 -9.68 16.80
CA ASN A 326 -6.28 -9.82 15.66
C ASN A 326 -6.63 -8.49 14.97
N ARG A 327 -5.63 -7.62 14.81
CA ARG A 327 -5.80 -6.29 14.23
C ARG A 327 -4.60 -5.85 13.39
N VAL A 328 -4.77 -4.76 12.66
CA VAL A 328 -3.67 -3.94 12.13
C VAL A 328 -3.75 -2.54 12.72
N GLN A 329 -2.65 -2.05 13.28
CA GLN A 329 -2.55 -0.71 13.86
C GLN A 329 -1.73 0.22 12.96
N LYS A 330 -2.22 1.44 12.68
CA LYS A 330 -1.44 2.55 12.10
C LYS A 330 -0.89 3.44 13.21
N TYR A 331 0.42 3.54 13.32
CA TYR A 331 1.13 4.56 14.08
C TYR A 331 1.41 5.73 13.15
N ILE A 332 0.85 6.90 13.46
CA ILE A 332 1.22 8.15 12.77
C ILE A 332 2.72 8.42 13.01
N ASN A 333 3.42 8.99 12.04
CA ASN A 333 4.86 9.26 12.17
C ASN A 333 5.19 10.02 13.48
N GLY A 334 6.03 9.43 14.33
CA GLY A 334 6.37 9.96 15.66
C GLY A 334 5.39 9.63 16.81
N SER A 335 4.24 9.02 16.54
CA SER A 335 3.28 8.58 17.55
C SER A 335 3.72 7.28 18.23
N THR A 336 3.65 7.23 19.55
CA THR A 336 3.81 6.00 20.35
C THR A 336 2.50 5.21 20.50
N ARG A 337 1.40 5.69 19.90
CA ARG A 337 0.07 5.05 19.95
C ARG A 337 -0.45 4.78 18.53
N GLY A 338 -0.87 3.54 18.31
CA GLY A 338 -1.51 3.08 17.09
C GLY A 338 -3.02 3.29 17.09
N ILE A 339 -3.58 3.32 15.89
CA ILE A 339 -5.02 3.40 15.59
C ILE A 339 -5.40 2.10 14.85
N THR A 340 -6.43 1.39 15.31
CA THR A 340 -6.86 0.14 14.65
C THR A 340 -7.55 0.45 13.31
N MET A 341 -6.91 0.06 12.21
CA MET A 341 -7.41 0.30 10.85
C MET A 341 -8.22 -0.88 10.29
N ALA A 342 -7.96 -2.09 10.78
CA ALA A 342 -8.65 -3.31 10.36
C ALA A 342 -8.67 -4.35 11.49
N GLY A 343 -9.70 -5.21 11.48
CA GLY A 343 -9.97 -6.18 12.54
C GLY A 343 -10.72 -5.60 13.75
N ILE A 344 -10.98 -6.48 14.73
CA ILE A 344 -11.58 -6.17 16.03
C ILE A 344 -10.70 -6.81 17.10
N LEU A 345 -10.30 -6.02 18.10
CA LEU A 345 -9.34 -6.44 19.13
C LEU A 345 -9.74 -7.76 19.79
N ALA A 346 -8.81 -8.71 19.81
CA ALA A 346 -8.94 -10.03 20.45
C ALA A 346 -10.16 -10.87 20.00
N THR A 347 -10.80 -10.51 18.88
CA THR A 347 -11.87 -11.28 18.25
C THR A 347 -11.30 -12.07 17.08
N ALA A 348 -11.71 -13.31 16.88
CA ALA A 348 -11.26 -14.18 15.78
C ALA A 348 -12.44 -14.82 15.04
N GLY A 349 -12.23 -15.20 13.79
CA GLY A 349 -13.17 -15.99 12.99
C GLY A 349 -13.75 -15.25 11.77
N THR A 350 -14.45 -16.02 10.94
CA THR A 350 -14.67 -15.78 9.50
C THR A 350 -15.52 -14.57 9.09
N ALA A 351 -15.94 -13.72 10.02
CA ALA A 351 -16.65 -12.48 9.69
C ALA A 351 -15.77 -11.52 8.86
N LEU A 352 -16.38 -10.69 8.02
CA LEU A 352 -15.62 -9.81 7.10
C LEU A 352 -14.96 -8.60 7.78
N ASN A 353 -15.37 -8.27 9.01
CA ASN A 353 -14.77 -7.22 9.84
C ASN A 353 -13.78 -7.73 10.89
N VAL A 354 -13.63 -9.06 11.00
CA VAL A 354 -12.69 -9.75 11.87
C VAL A 354 -11.53 -10.30 11.03
N ILE A 355 -10.38 -10.52 11.65
CA ILE A 355 -9.20 -11.11 11.03
C ILE A 355 -8.57 -12.07 12.05
N ALA A 356 -8.32 -13.32 11.68
CA ALA A 356 -7.71 -14.32 12.54
C ALA A 356 -6.23 -14.52 12.16
N GLY A 357 -5.34 -13.98 13.00
CA GLY A 357 -3.90 -14.14 12.82
C GLY A 357 -3.32 -13.28 11.68
N THR A 358 -3.15 -11.98 11.93
CA THR A 358 -2.62 -11.01 10.96
C THR A 358 -1.12 -11.21 10.66
N ARG A 359 -0.75 -12.14 9.75
CA ARG A 359 0.66 -12.51 9.52
C ARG A 359 1.45 -11.62 8.57
N TYR A 360 0.80 -10.95 7.62
CA TYR A 360 1.49 -10.06 6.69
C TYR A 360 0.55 -8.96 6.20
N ILE A 361 1.13 -7.80 5.89
CA ILE A 361 0.42 -6.70 5.24
C ILE A 361 1.21 -6.16 4.06
N CYS A 362 0.52 -5.74 3.01
CA CYS A 362 1.06 -4.94 1.92
C CYS A 362 -0.03 -3.99 1.38
N PHE A 363 0.37 -2.98 0.61
CA PHE A 363 -0.53 -1.95 0.09
C PHE A 363 -0.51 -1.95 -1.43
N ASP A 364 -1.54 -1.39 -2.05
CA ASP A 364 -1.54 -1.07 -3.48
C ASP A 364 -0.67 0.16 -3.82
N ALA A 365 -0.53 0.45 -5.12
CA ALA A 365 0.36 1.49 -5.64
C ALA A 365 0.05 2.90 -5.11
N THR A 366 -1.21 3.13 -4.74
CA THR A 366 -1.76 4.42 -4.33
C THR A 366 -2.06 4.46 -2.83
N GLU A 367 -1.55 3.49 -2.07
CA GLU A 367 -1.74 3.34 -0.60
C GLU A 367 -3.21 3.49 -0.17
N THR A 368 -4.13 3.08 -1.04
CA THR A 368 -5.58 3.24 -0.93
C THR A 368 -6.21 1.98 -0.35
N TYR A 369 -5.68 0.81 -0.72
CA TYR A 369 -6.08 -0.49 -0.21
C TYR A 369 -4.92 -1.19 0.49
N MET A 370 -5.19 -1.65 1.71
CA MET A 370 -4.35 -2.54 2.48
C MET A 370 -4.81 -3.97 2.26
N TYR A 371 -3.89 -4.86 1.93
CA TYR A 371 -4.08 -6.29 1.89
C TYR A 371 -3.46 -6.94 3.13
N ILE A 372 -4.14 -7.95 3.66
CA ILE A 372 -3.79 -8.61 4.92
C ILE A 372 -3.86 -10.13 4.72
N ALA A 373 -2.80 -10.84 5.09
CA ALA A 373 -2.86 -12.28 5.27
C ALA A 373 -3.67 -12.59 6.54
N ASP A 374 -4.88 -13.10 6.32
CA ASP A 374 -5.82 -13.55 7.34
C ASP A 374 -5.63 -15.07 7.47
N SER A 375 -4.54 -15.43 8.14
CA SER A 375 -3.87 -16.71 7.94
C SER A 375 -4.60 -17.89 8.56
N ASP A 376 -5.18 -17.68 9.74
CA ASP A 376 -5.90 -18.73 10.46
C ASP A 376 -7.26 -19.02 9.77
N ASP A 377 -7.89 -18.00 9.15
CA ASP A 377 -9.09 -18.14 8.29
C ASP A 377 -8.75 -18.46 6.80
N ASN A 378 -7.48 -18.72 6.49
CA ASN A 378 -7.01 -19.21 5.18
C ASN A 378 -7.42 -18.33 3.97
N ARG A 379 -7.32 -17.01 4.13
CA ARG A 379 -7.74 -16.03 3.11
C ARG A 379 -6.83 -14.79 3.08
N ILE A 380 -6.93 -14.02 2.00
CA ILE A 380 -6.39 -12.66 1.94
C ILE A 380 -7.55 -11.68 1.96
N MET A 381 -7.52 -10.77 2.94
CA MET A 381 -8.51 -9.72 3.12
C MET A 381 -7.98 -8.38 2.61
N ARG A 382 -8.86 -7.56 2.03
CA ARG A 382 -8.58 -6.20 1.59
C ARG A 382 -9.46 -5.20 2.35
N PHE A 383 -8.83 -4.17 2.92
CA PHE A 383 -9.48 -3.03 3.59
C PHE A 383 -9.01 -1.73 2.92
N ARG A 384 -9.66 -0.60 3.19
CA ARG A 384 -9.07 0.71 2.82
C ARG A 384 -7.99 1.09 3.84
N SER A 385 -6.98 1.83 3.40
CA SER A 385 -5.93 2.34 4.31
C SER A 385 -6.46 3.30 5.38
N ASN A 386 -7.63 3.91 5.15
CA ASN A 386 -8.36 4.76 6.07
C ASN A 386 -9.60 4.09 6.73
N SER A 387 -9.72 2.76 6.66
CA SER A 387 -10.75 2.01 7.40
C SER A 387 -10.57 2.14 8.92
N THR A 388 -11.63 1.86 9.68
CA THR A 388 -11.61 1.81 11.15
C THR A 388 -11.93 0.40 11.66
N SER A 389 -11.58 0.10 12.91
CA SER A 389 -11.92 -1.17 13.56
C SER A 389 -13.40 -1.55 13.39
N GLY A 390 -13.67 -2.80 13.04
CA GLY A 390 -15.03 -3.28 12.79
C GLY A 390 -15.60 -2.96 11.39
N THR A 391 -14.86 -2.25 10.52
CA THR A 391 -15.21 -2.09 9.10
C THR A 391 -15.13 -3.44 8.38
N ASN A 392 -16.09 -3.79 7.52
CA ASN A 392 -16.01 -4.98 6.66
C ASN A 392 -14.94 -4.80 5.56
N GLY A 393 -14.06 -5.80 5.40
CA GLY A 393 -13.16 -5.95 4.27
C GLY A 393 -13.77 -6.74 3.10
N THR A 394 -12.95 -7.03 2.10
CA THR A 394 -13.29 -7.93 0.96
C THR A 394 -12.29 -9.08 0.92
N ILE A 395 -12.75 -10.33 0.72
CA ILE A 395 -11.85 -11.45 0.36
C ILE A 395 -11.35 -11.21 -1.07
N VAL A 396 -10.05 -11.33 -1.30
CA VAL A 396 -9.43 -11.16 -2.64
C VAL A 396 -8.56 -12.34 -3.09
N ALA A 397 -8.31 -13.32 -2.22
CA ALA A 397 -7.74 -14.63 -2.54
C ALA A 397 -8.07 -15.63 -1.40
N GLY A 398 -8.13 -16.93 -1.73
CA GLY A 398 -8.49 -17.99 -0.76
C GLY A 398 -9.94 -17.89 -0.27
N GLY A 399 -10.17 -18.22 1.01
CA GLY A 399 -11.50 -18.18 1.63
C GLY A 399 -12.40 -19.39 1.38
N ASN A 400 -12.05 -20.26 0.42
CA ASN A 400 -12.73 -21.53 0.16
C ASN A 400 -12.27 -22.67 1.11
N GLY A 401 -12.10 -22.33 2.40
CA GLY A 401 -11.48 -23.19 3.40
C GLY A 401 -9.98 -23.43 3.20
N ALA A 402 -9.35 -24.09 4.18
CA ALA A 402 -7.96 -24.51 4.11
C ALA A 402 -7.77 -25.60 3.04
N GLY A 403 -6.78 -25.43 2.15
CA GLY A 403 -6.38 -26.52 1.27
C GLY A 403 -5.44 -26.17 0.12
N ASN A 404 -5.20 -27.19 -0.72
CA ASN A 404 -4.16 -27.22 -1.73
C ASN A 404 -4.71 -27.05 -3.18
N GLY A 405 -6.01 -26.84 -3.34
CA GLY A 405 -6.63 -26.48 -4.62
C GLY A 405 -6.26 -25.06 -5.06
N ASN A 406 -6.34 -24.76 -6.36
CA ASN A 406 -6.04 -23.42 -6.87
C ASN A 406 -7.07 -22.35 -6.44
N THR A 407 -8.25 -22.73 -5.98
CA THR A 407 -9.26 -21.86 -5.37
C THR A 407 -9.04 -21.62 -3.87
N GLN A 408 -8.07 -22.29 -3.26
CA GLN A 408 -7.83 -22.31 -1.81
C GLN A 408 -6.48 -21.68 -1.45
N LEU A 409 -6.33 -21.36 -0.17
CA LEU A 409 -5.05 -21.15 0.48
C LEU A 409 -4.98 -22.10 1.69
N TYR A 410 -3.78 -22.41 2.15
CA TYR A 410 -3.55 -23.15 3.39
C TYR A 410 -2.45 -22.44 4.19
N TYR A 411 -2.90 -21.68 5.18
CA TYR A 411 -2.08 -20.86 6.05
C TYR A 411 -1.23 -19.81 5.29
N PRO A 412 -1.85 -18.92 4.49
CA PRO A 412 -1.12 -17.94 3.70
C PRO A 412 -0.30 -17.02 4.62
N TRP A 413 0.97 -16.78 4.28
CA TRP A 413 1.89 -16.02 5.13
C TRP A 413 2.45 -14.79 4.42
N GLY A 414 3.60 -14.89 3.76
CA GLY A 414 4.26 -13.73 3.16
C GLY A 414 3.55 -13.23 1.91
N MET A 415 3.54 -11.91 1.73
CA MET A 415 2.93 -11.28 0.56
C MET A 415 3.89 -10.30 -0.12
N HIS A 416 3.76 -10.18 -1.44
CA HIS A 416 4.38 -9.12 -2.23
C HIS A 416 3.38 -8.60 -3.28
N TYR A 417 3.32 -7.28 -3.42
CA TYR A 417 2.54 -6.58 -4.45
C TYR A 417 3.50 -5.68 -5.22
N LEU A 418 3.56 -5.81 -6.55
CA LEU A 418 4.60 -5.19 -7.39
C LEU A 418 3.99 -4.30 -8.49
N PRO A 419 3.58 -3.06 -8.15
CA PRO A 419 2.78 -2.22 -9.03
C PRO A 419 3.51 -1.76 -10.30
N SER A 420 4.85 -1.75 -10.28
CA SER A 420 5.68 -1.44 -11.45
C SER A 420 5.63 -2.51 -12.55
N VAL A 421 5.00 -3.66 -12.29
CA VAL A 421 4.84 -4.75 -13.28
C VAL A 421 3.40 -5.26 -13.36
N SER A 422 2.65 -5.34 -12.24
CA SER A 422 1.27 -5.81 -12.26
C SER A 422 0.49 -5.51 -10.97
N SER A 423 -0.83 -5.70 -11.03
CA SER A 423 -1.71 -5.72 -9.86
C SER A 423 -1.77 -7.08 -9.12
N TYR A 424 -0.99 -8.08 -9.51
CA TYR A 424 -1.02 -9.41 -8.88
C TYR A 424 -0.52 -9.35 -7.42
N LEU A 425 -1.25 -10.01 -6.53
CA LEU A 425 -0.79 -10.38 -5.18
C LEU A 425 -0.03 -11.70 -5.28
N TYR A 426 1.23 -11.70 -4.87
CA TYR A 426 2.08 -12.88 -4.80
C TYR A 426 2.17 -13.33 -3.34
N ILE A 427 1.79 -14.58 -3.07
CA ILE A 427 1.50 -15.09 -1.73
C ILE A 427 2.30 -16.37 -1.50
N THR A 428 2.99 -16.49 -0.36
CA THR A 428 3.50 -17.78 0.11
C THR A 428 2.39 -18.55 0.80
N ASN A 429 2.15 -19.76 0.31
CA ASN A 429 1.12 -20.67 0.78
C ASN A 429 1.79 -21.70 1.68
N PHE A 430 1.92 -21.39 2.98
CA PHE A 430 2.86 -22.04 3.91
C PHE A 430 2.63 -23.55 4.02
N ASN A 431 1.43 -23.98 4.41
CA ASN A 431 1.07 -25.39 4.54
C ASN A 431 0.71 -26.03 3.17
N GLY A 432 0.46 -25.22 2.14
CA GLY A 432 0.38 -25.68 0.75
C GLY A 432 1.73 -25.81 0.04
N HIS A 433 2.84 -25.51 0.74
CA HIS A 433 4.23 -25.62 0.29
C HIS A 433 4.53 -24.97 -1.07
N THR A 434 3.86 -23.85 -1.37
CA THR A 434 3.85 -23.23 -2.70
C THR A 434 3.98 -21.71 -2.64
N VAL A 435 4.36 -21.11 -3.77
CA VAL A 435 4.15 -19.69 -4.06
C VAL A 435 3.12 -19.58 -5.17
N MET A 436 2.14 -18.70 -4.98
CA MET A 436 1.01 -18.51 -5.89
C MET A 436 0.81 -17.02 -6.17
N LYS A 437 0.13 -16.70 -7.28
CA LYS A 437 -0.39 -15.34 -7.53
C LYS A 437 -1.89 -15.33 -7.81
N TRP A 438 -2.56 -14.27 -7.37
CA TRP A 438 -3.97 -13.93 -7.64
C TRP A 438 -4.05 -12.49 -8.16
N ALA A 439 -4.89 -12.19 -9.16
CA ALA A 439 -5.33 -10.81 -9.33
C ALA A 439 -6.37 -10.48 -8.23
N PRO A 440 -6.48 -9.23 -7.74
CA PRO A 440 -7.36 -8.91 -6.62
C PRO A 440 -8.85 -9.15 -6.96
N GLY A 441 -9.42 -10.24 -6.44
CA GLY A 441 -10.79 -10.67 -6.72
C GLY A 441 -10.92 -11.88 -7.65
N ASP A 442 -9.82 -12.47 -8.14
CA ASP A 442 -9.84 -13.74 -8.85
C ASP A 442 -10.36 -14.87 -7.95
N THR A 443 -11.21 -15.74 -8.49
CA THR A 443 -11.71 -16.93 -7.78
C THR A 443 -10.68 -18.06 -7.67
N SER A 444 -9.56 -18.00 -8.40
CA SER A 444 -8.49 -19.00 -8.36
C SER A 444 -7.12 -18.38 -8.67
N GLY A 445 -6.07 -18.93 -8.06
CA GLY A 445 -4.69 -18.49 -8.20
C GLY A 445 -3.86 -19.38 -9.12
N ILE A 446 -2.68 -18.86 -9.48
CA ILE A 446 -1.72 -19.52 -10.37
C ILE A 446 -0.49 -19.93 -9.55
N PHE A 447 -0.19 -21.23 -9.48
CA PHE A 447 1.02 -21.76 -8.84
C PHE A 447 2.28 -21.36 -9.62
N LEU A 448 3.23 -20.71 -8.95
CA LEU A 448 4.50 -20.24 -9.53
C LEU A 448 5.69 -21.11 -9.12
N ALA A 449 5.78 -21.49 -7.85
CA ALA A 449 6.87 -22.31 -7.30
C ALA A 449 6.35 -23.31 -6.25
N GLY A 450 7.09 -24.40 -6.02
CA GLY A 450 6.65 -25.54 -5.23
C GLY A 450 5.66 -26.44 -5.98
N THR A 451 5.31 -27.56 -5.35
CA THR A 451 4.24 -28.48 -5.80
C THR A 451 3.16 -28.51 -4.72
N SER A 452 1.91 -28.27 -5.09
CA SER A 452 0.83 -28.03 -4.10
C SER A 452 0.64 -29.22 -3.16
N GLY A 453 0.77 -28.98 -1.86
CA GLY A 453 0.66 -30.00 -0.83
C GLY A 453 1.81 -31.00 -0.74
N VAL A 454 2.94 -30.77 -1.42
CA VAL A 454 4.12 -31.64 -1.40
C VAL A 454 5.33 -30.87 -0.89
N SER A 455 5.75 -31.15 0.34
CA SER A 455 6.97 -30.59 0.92
C SER A 455 8.22 -31.30 0.38
N GLY A 456 9.33 -30.57 0.32
CA GLY A 456 10.64 -31.16 0.02
C GLY A 456 11.75 -30.13 -0.17
N SER A 457 12.97 -30.63 -0.32
CA SER A 457 14.22 -29.85 -0.34
C SER A 457 14.97 -29.87 -1.68
N ASN A 458 14.41 -30.52 -2.72
CA ASN A 458 14.99 -30.44 -4.07
C ASN A 458 14.78 -29.03 -4.68
N ALA A 459 15.18 -28.84 -5.93
CA ALA A 459 15.15 -27.53 -6.58
C ALA A 459 13.76 -27.06 -7.08
N THR A 460 12.75 -27.94 -7.15
CA THR A 460 11.37 -27.58 -7.56
C THR A 460 10.36 -27.60 -6.40
N LEU A 461 10.73 -28.18 -5.27
CA LEU A 461 9.94 -28.23 -4.04
C LEU A 461 10.35 -27.13 -3.05
N LEU A 462 9.42 -26.81 -2.16
CA LEU A 462 9.59 -25.93 -1.01
C LEU A 462 9.13 -26.67 0.25
N ASN A 463 9.47 -26.16 1.42
CA ASN A 463 9.02 -26.67 2.71
C ASN A 463 8.67 -25.48 3.61
N ASN A 464 7.37 -25.24 3.77
CA ASN A 464 6.82 -24.15 4.58
C ASN A 464 7.40 -22.74 4.26
N PRO A 465 7.22 -22.22 3.03
CA PRO A 465 7.77 -20.92 2.63
C PRO A 465 7.10 -19.74 3.36
N ILE A 466 7.92 -18.80 3.88
CA ILE A 466 7.44 -17.63 4.64
C ILE A 466 7.70 -16.32 3.87
N GLY A 467 8.92 -15.79 3.90
CA GLY A 467 9.23 -14.50 3.29
C GLY A 467 9.25 -14.57 1.76
N ILE A 468 8.78 -13.51 1.09
CA ILE A 468 8.92 -13.34 -0.35
C ILE A 468 9.25 -11.90 -0.72
N LYS A 469 10.17 -11.71 -1.66
CA LYS A 469 10.35 -10.47 -2.44
C LYS A 469 10.45 -10.82 -3.93
N ILE A 470 10.08 -9.89 -4.79
CA ILE A 470 10.05 -10.06 -6.24
C ILE A 470 10.68 -8.82 -6.88
N ASP A 471 11.48 -8.99 -7.92
CA ASP A 471 12.07 -7.89 -8.67
C ASP A 471 11.20 -7.43 -9.86
N THR A 472 11.59 -6.33 -10.50
CA THR A 472 10.93 -5.82 -11.72
C THR A 472 11.03 -6.76 -12.92
N TYR A 473 11.85 -7.81 -12.86
CA TYR A 473 11.93 -8.88 -13.85
C TYR A 473 11.08 -10.10 -13.46
N LEU A 474 10.28 -10.04 -12.39
CA LEU A 474 9.45 -11.12 -11.84
C LEU A 474 10.24 -12.36 -11.37
N ASN A 475 11.54 -12.24 -11.08
CA ASN A 475 12.25 -13.29 -10.36
C ASN A 475 11.87 -13.22 -8.87
N MET A 476 11.67 -14.38 -8.24
CA MET A 476 11.16 -14.49 -6.87
C MET A 476 12.26 -14.95 -5.90
N PHE A 477 12.42 -14.20 -4.82
CA PHE A 477 13.30 -14.53 -3.69
C PHE A 477 12.44 -15.05 -2.54
N VAL A 478 12.49 -16.36 -2.29
CA VAL A 478 11.59 -17.08 -1.39
C VAL A 478 12.36 -17.63 -0.20
N VAL A 479 11.93 -17.31 1.03
CA VAL A 479 12.49 -17.87 2.26
C VAL A 479 11.83 -19.21 2.52
N ASP A 480 12.58 -20.27 2.26
CA ASP A 480 12.18 -21.66 2.33
C ASP A 480 12.47 -22.19 3.74
N GLN A 481 11.63 -21.76 4.69
CA GLN A 481 11.96 -21.66 6.12
C GLN A 481 12.30 -23.02 6.77
N SER A 482 11.51 -24.06 6.50
CA SER A 482 11.76 -25.41 7.05
C SER A 482 12.83 -26.19 6.27
N ASN A 483 13.34 -25.64 5.16
CA ASN A 483 14.59 -26.07 4.54
C ASN A 483 15.78 -25.16 4.91
N HIS A 484 15.56 -24.15 5.76
CA HIS A 484 16.58 -23.26 6.32
C HIS A 484 17.46 -22.56 5.26
N ARG A 485 16.83 -22.07 4.19
CA ARG A 485 17.50 -21.48 3.02
C ARG A 485 16.67 -20.40 2.35
N VAL A 486 17.29 -19.65 1.43
CA VAL A 486 16.61 -18.74 0.49
C VAL A 486 16.79 -19.23 -0.93
N GLN A 487 15.67 -19.38 -1.63
CA GLN A 487 15.58 -19.86 -3.01
C GLN A 487 15.32 -18.69 -3.98
N LEU A 488 16.07 -18.64 -5.07
CA LEU A 488 15.82 -17.77 -6.22
C LEU A 488 15.13 -18.57 -7.32
N PHE A 489 13.88 -18.26 -7.61
CA PHE A 489 13.17 -18.72 -8.81
C PHE A 489 13.23 -17.63 -9.87
N CYS A 490 13.98 -17.86 -10.95
CA CYS A 490 13.97 -16.96 -12.09
C CYS A 490 12.59 -16.96 -12.77
N ASN A 491 12.16 -15.83 -13.33
CA ASN A 491 10.82 -15.73 -13.93
C ASN A 491 10.57 -16.80 -15.00
N ASN A 492 9.40 -17.43 -14.94
CA ASN A 492 8.97 -18.59 -15.76
C ASN A 492 9.77 -19.89 -15.51
N ASN A 493 10.70 -19.92 -14.56
CA ASN A 493 11.40 -21.14 -14.16
C ASN A 493 10.83 -21.69 -12.85
N ARG A 494 10.43 -22.97 -12.84
CA ARG A 494 9.97 -23.69 -11.62
C ARG A 494 11.12 -24.31 -10.80
N THR A 495 12.34 -24.25 -11.32
CA THR A 495 13.55 -24.73 -10.65
C THR A 495 14.31 -23.55 -10.05
N ALA A 496 14.61 -23.62 -8.75
CA ALA A 496 15.33 -22.58 -8.02
C ALA A 496 16.82 -22.90 -7.80
N SER A 497 17.60 -21.83 -7.62
CA SER A 497 18.95 -21.88 -7.06
C SER A 497 18.92 -21.43 -5.59
N THR A 498 19.66 -22.12 -4.73
CA THR A 498 19.90 -21.66 -3.35
C THR A 498 20.84 -20.46 -3.37
N ILE A 499 20.45 -19.34 -2.74
CA ILE A 499 21.26 -18.10 -2.69
C ILE A 499 21.73 -17.71 -1.29
N ALA A 500 21.17 -18.29 -0.23
CA ALA A 500 21.69 -18.21 1.14
C ALA A 500 21.19 -19.40 1.99
N GLY A 501 21.97 -19.78 3.01
CA GLY A 501 21.75 -20.99 3.80
C GLY A 501 22.21 -22.26 3.07
N THR A 502 22.56 -23.31 3.82
CA THR A 502 23.10 -24.56 3.26
C THR A 502 22.04 -25.65 3.02
N GLY A 503 20.75 -25.37 3.29
CA GLY A 503 19.73 -26.43 3.35
C GLY A 503 19.72 -27.20 4.68
N THR A 504 20.35 -26.69 5.74
CA THR A 504 20.51 -27.37 7.04
C THR A 504 20.57 -26.34 8.15
N ALA A 505 19.89 -26.61 9.27
CA ALA A 505 19.86 -25.73 10.43
C ALA A 505 21.27 -25.56 11.04
N GLY A 506 21.65 -24.33 11.38
CA GLY A 506 22.85 -24.07 12.15
C GLY A 506 23.15 -22.59 12.35
N ALA A 507 24.10 -22.31 13.23
CA ALA A 507 24.51 -20.95 13.60
C ALA A 507 25.79 -20.45 12.90
N SER A 508 26.40 -21.26 12.03
CA SER A 508 27.54 -20.83 11.19
C SER A 508 27.13 -19.65 10.28
N ALA A 509 28.09 -18.88 9.79
CA ALA A 509 27.82 -17.72 8.94
C ALA A 509 27.23 -18.10 7.56
N GLN A 510 27.49 -19.31 7.07
CA GLN A 510 26.90 -19.85 5.83
C GLN A 510 25.52 -20.49 6.08
N GLN A 511 25.15 -20.73 7.34
CA GLN A 511 23.93 -21.41 7.75
C GLN A 511 22.85 -20.43 8.21
N LEU A 512 21.61 -20.91 8.16
CA LEU A 512 20.42 -20.26 8.71
C LEU A 512 19.68 -21.27 9.59
N ASN A 513 18.77 -20.79 10.42
CA ASN A 513 17.94 -21.59 11.30
C ASN A 513 16.55 -20.95 11.41
N ASN A 514 15.56 -21.58 10.79
CA ASN A 514 14.21 -21.04 10.61
C ASN A 514 14.16 -19.56 10.16
N PRO A 515 14.82 -19.19 9.04
CA PRO A 515 14.77 -17.83 8.53
C PRO A 515 13.33 -17.45 8.16
N ARG A 516 12.94 -16.17 8.33
CA ARG A 516 11.56 -15.71 8.08
C ARG A 516 11.48 -14.53 7.13
N GLY A 517 11.94 -13.36 7.57
CA GLY A 517 11.96 -12.12 6.79
C GLY A 517 13.14 -12.04 5.83
N ILE A 518 12.91 -11.42 4.67
CA ILE A 518 13.94 -11.08 3.67
C ILE A 518 13.71 -9.67 3.13
N ALA A 519 14.79 -8.90 3.02
CA ALA A 519 14.82 -7.56 2.42
C ALA A 519 16.10 -7.38 1.58
N PHE A 520 16.11 -6.35 0.74
CA PHE A 520 17.28 -5.94 -0.05
C PHE A 520 17.54 -4.45 0.17
N ASP A 521 18.81 -4.07 0.33
CA ASP A 521 19.20 -2.66 0.33
C ASP A 521 19.30 -2.09 -1.09
N SER A 522 19.51 -0.78 -1.25
CA SER A 522 19.56 -0.12 -2.56
C SER A 522 20.75 -0.51 -3.45
N LEU A 523 21.68 -1.33 -2.93
CA LEU A 523 22.77 -1.96 -3.67
C LEU A 523 22.50 -3.46 -3.95
N MET A 524 21.26 -3.92 -3.70
CA MET A 524 20.83 -5.31 -3.78
C MET A 524 21.60 -6.28 -2.86
N ASN A 525 22.20 -5.80 -1.77
CA ASN A 525 22.66 -6.70 -0.72
C ASN A 525 21.46 -7.31 0.00
N MET A 526 21.50 -8.60 0.26
CA MET A 526 20.38 -9.34 0.86
C MET A 526 20.47 -9.33 2.39
N TYR A 527 19.35 -9.08 3.06
CA TYR A 527 19.20 -9.06 4.51
C TYR A 527 18.17 -10.11 4.93
N ILE A 528 18.55 -11.03 5.82
CA ILE A 528 17.72 -12.16 6.26
C ILE A 528 17.54 -12.11 7.78
N ALA A 529 16.29 -12.24 8.21
CA ALA A 529 15.94 -12.47 9.61
C ALA A 529 16.08 -13.96 9.92
N ASP A 530 17.20 -14.31 10.55
CA ASP A 530 17.63 -15.67 10.87
C ASP A 530 17.07 -16.06 12.25
N ALA A 531 15.75 -16.26 12.31
CA ALA A 531 14.96 -16.02 13.51
C ALA A 531 15.28 -16.95 14.69
N SER A 532 15.49 -18.26 14.47
CA SER A 532 15.88 -19.16 15.56
C SER A 532 17.33 -18.99 16.01
N ASN A 533 18.17 -18.31 15.22
CA ASN A 533 19.50 -17.85 15.63
C ASN A 533 19.47 -16.43 16.24
N GLN A 534 18.29 -15.81 16.39
CA GLN A 534 18.07 -14.49 17.02
C GLN A 534 18.95 -13.37 16.42
N ARG A 535 19.18 -13.40 15.11
CA ARG A 535 20.10 -12.48 14.41
C ARG A 535 19.58 -12.01 13.06
N ILE A 536 20.11 -10.88 12.60
CA ILE A 536 19.99 -10.46 11.19
C ILE A 536 21.33 -10.71 10.49
N GLN A 537 21.30 -11.40 9.35
CA GLN A 537 22.47 -11.62 8.50
C GLN A 537 22.38 -10.80 7.21
N LYS A 538 23.45 -10.08 6.86
CA LYS A 538 23.65 -9.41 5.58
C LYS A 538 24.55 -10.26 4.69
N PHE A 539 24.12 -10.50 3.45
CA PHE A 539 24.90 -11.11 2.39
C PHE A 539 25.20 -10.03 1.33
N LEU A 540 26.48 -9.84 1.02
CA LEU A 540 26.94 -8.83 0.08
C LEU A 540 26.72 -9.30 -1.35
N LYS A 541 26.18 -8.42 -2.20
CA LYS A 541 26.13 -8.70 -3.64
C LYS A 541 27.55 -8.62 -4.22
N LEU A 542 27.86 -9.53 -5.15
CA LEU A 542 29.13 -9.58 -5.89
C LEU A 542 28.98 -9.05 -7.32
#